data_AF-A0A426ZAS3-F1
#
_entry.id   AF-A0A426ZAS3-F1
#
_cell.length_a   1.000
_cell.length_b   1.000
_cell.length_c   1.000
_cell.angle_alpha   90.00
_cell.angle_beta   90.00
_cell.angle_gamma   90.00
#
_symmetry.space_group_name_H-M   'P 1'
#
loop_
_entity.id
_entity.type
_entity.pdbx_description
1 polymer ?
#
loop_
_entity_poly.entity_id
_entity_poly.type
_entity_poly.pdbx_seq_one_letter_code
_entity_poly.pdbx_strand_id
1 'polypeptide(L)'
;MARKKIREYDSKRLLKQHLKRLASIDLQLCSAQVTQSTDFTELVNKEPWLSSMKLVVKPDMLFGKRGKSGLVSLNLDLAEVAEFVKKCFGMEVFIIEIGSFCWFPICTALKFEPFVPHDQEYYLSIVSERLGCSISFSECGGIEIEDNWEKVKTIFLPTEKPMTSEACAPLIATLPLEVGDLGYASELGNYAEYSGAPNEEEVLQYARVVLDV
;
A
#
# COMPACT_ATOMS: atom_id res chain seq x y z
N MET A 1 -20.97 7.86 10.00
CA MET A 1 -20.77 8.01 8.55
C MET A 1 -20.40 6.67 7.95
N ALA A 2 -20.70 6.44 6.67
CA ALA A 2 -20.31 5.23 5.96
C ALA A 2 -18.83 5.30 5.53
N ARG A 3 -18.07 4.22 5.76
CA ARG A 3 -16.68 4.08 5.32
C ARG A 3 -16.66 3.64 3.85
N LYS A 4 -15.92 4.32 2.99
CA LYS A 4 -15.76 3.94 1.57
C LYS A 4 -14.31 3.58 1.25
N LYS A 5 -14.11 2.47 0.55
CA LYS A 5 -12.78 2.05 0.08
C LYS A 5 -12.30 2.99 -1.03
N ILE A 6 -10.99 3.24 -1.09
CA ILE A 6 -10.32 3.93 -2.21
C ILE A 6 -9.25 3.03 -2.80
N ARG A 7 -8.87 3.32 -4.05
CA ARG A 7 -7.92 2.53 -4.82
C ARG A 7 -6.51 2.71 -4.31
N GLU A 8 -5.71 1.67 -4.40
CA GLU A 8 -4.35 1.64 -3.88
C GLU A 8 -3.45 2.69 -4.57
N TYR A 9 -3.73 3.01 -5.84
CA TYR A 9 -3.07 4.12 -6.54
C TYR A 9 -3.33 5.47 -5.85
N ASP A 10 -4.61 5.79 -5.57
CA ASP A 10 -5.00 7.04 -4.94
C ASP A 10 -4.47 7.12 -3.50
N SER A 11 -4.55 6.02 -2.76
CA SER A 11 -3.99 5.82 -1.43
C SER A 11 -2.52 6.20 -1.34
N LYS A 12 -1.66 5.63 -2.22
CA LYS A 12 -0.22 5.91 -2.20
C LYS A 12 0.11 7.33 -2.64
N ARG A 13 -0.63 7.88 -3.61
CA ARG A 13 -0.46 9.28 -4.03
C ARG A 13 -0.77 10.23 -2.87
N LEU A 14 -1.89 10.04 -2.18
CA LEU A 14 -2.25 10.83 -1.00
C LEU A 14 -1.21 10.68 0.09
N LEU A 15 -0.79 9.45 0.42
CA LEU A 15 0.23 9.21 1.43
C LEU A 15 1.53 9.97 1.14
N LYS A 16 2.07 9.84 -0.09
CA LYS A 16 3.28 10.55 -0.53
C LYS A 16 3.13 12.07 -0.43
N GLN A 17 2.01 12.61 -0.93
CA GLN A 17 1.75 14.05 -0.94
C GLN A 17 1.63 14.63 0.46
N HIS A 18 0.86 13.97 1.33
CA HIS A 18 0.57 14.48 2.66
C HIS A 18 1.73 14.25 3.63
N LEU A 19 2.50 13.16 3.54
CA LEU A 19 3.70 12.99 4.35
C LEU A 19 4.75 14.06 4.04
N LYS A 20 4.94 14.38 2.75
CA LYS A 20 5.83 15.48 2.35
C LYS A 20 5.34 16.83 2.87
N ARG A 21 4.02 17.09 2.78
CA ARG A 21 3.43 18.36 3.23
C ARG A 21 3.47 18.53 4.76
N LEU A 22 3.23 17.46 5.51
CA LEU A 22 2.96 17.51 6.95
C LEU A 22 4.17 17.21 7.81
N ALA A 23 5.05 16.31 7.37
CA ALA A 23 6.25 15.93 8.11
C ALA A 23 7.55 16.17 7.34
N SER A 24 7.48 16.77 6.14
CA SER A 24 8.65 16.93 5.26
C SER A 24 9.35 15.61 4.91
N ILE A 25 8.64 14.49 5.02
CA ILE A 25 9.14 13.15 4.67
C ILE A 25 8.87 12.91 3.19
N ASP A 26 9.92 12.83 2.39
CA ASP A 26 9.81 12.54 0.96
C ASP A 26 9.85 11.02 0.72
N LEU A 27 8.68 10.41 0.62
CA LEU A 27 8.58 9.00 0.25
C LEU A 27 8.91 8.83 -1.24
N GLN A 28 9.92 8.02 -1.54
CA GLN A 28 10.31 7.61 -2.91
C GLN A 28 9.34 6.57 -3.50
N LEU A 29 8.03 6.74 -3.26
CA LEU A 29 6.99 5.90 -3.84
C LEU A 29 6.76 6.28 -5.29
N CYS A 30 6.95 5.31 -6.18
CA CYS A 30 6.58 5.37 -7.59
C CYS A 30 5.40 4.44 -7.84
N SER A 31 4.36 4.98 -8.46
CA SER A 31 3.13 4.25 -8.73
C SER A 31 2.45 4.86 -9.94
N ALA A 32 2.19 4.04 -10.95
CA ALA A 32 1.44 4.42 -12.14
C ALA A 32 0.15 3.58 -12.23
N GLN A 33 -0.92 4.16 -12.75
CA GLN A 33 -2.18 3.47 -13.02
C GLN A 33 -2.42 3.40 -14.52
N VAL A 34 -2.87 2.24 -14.99
CA VAL A 34 -3.16 1.95 -16.39
C VAL A 34 -4.58 1.45 -16.53
N THR A 35 -5.30 2.02 -17.47
CA THR A 35 -6.64 1.62 -17.90
C THR A 35 -6.61 1.20 -19.37
N GLN A 36 -7.74 0.70 -19.89
CA GLN A 36 -7.83 0.27 -21.29
C GLN A 36 -7.52 1.39 -22.29
N SER A 37 -7.77 2.64 -21.90
CA SER A 37 -7.57 3.83 -22.73
C SER A 37 -6.19 4.48 -22.53
N THR A 38 -5.32 3.90 -21.73
CA THR A 38 -4.00 4.49 -21.43
C THR A 38 -3.04 4.23 -22.58
N ASP A 39 -2.42 5.30 -23.11
CA ASP A 39 -1.30 5.17 -24.04
C ASP A 39 0.00 4.91 -23.26
N PHE A 40 0.61 3.76 -23.50
CA PHE A 40 1.86 3.37 -22.86
C PHE A 40 3.03 4.28 -23.22
N THR A 41 3.05 4.82 -24.44
CA THR A 41 4.10 5.72 -24.90
C THR A 41 4.06 7.03 -24.11
N GLU A 42 2.87 7.60 -23.96
CA GLU A 42 2.67 8.81 -23.14
C GLU A 42 2.98 8.54 -21.66
N LEU A 43 2.56 7.38 -21.15
CA LEU A 43 2.81 7.00 -19.78
C LEU A 43 4.32 6.89 -19.48
N VAL A 44 5.08 6.25 -20.35
CA VAL A 44 6.55 6.11 -20.20
C VAL A 44 7.25 7.46 -20.31
N ASN A 45 6.78 8.35 -21.18
CA ASN A 45 7.31 9.71 -21.27
C ASN A 45 7.05 10.51 -19.99
N LYS A 46 5.88 10.33 -19.37
CA LYS A 46 5.52 10.97 -18.10
C LYS A 46 6.27 10.35 -16.92
N GLU A 47 6.48 9.05 -16.95
CA GLU A 47 7.06 8.25 -15.86
C GLU A 47 8.25 7.42 -16.38
N PRO A 48 9.42 8.04 -16.63
CA PRO A 48 10.56 7.36 -17.28
C PRO A 48 11.09 6.14 -16.52
N TRP A 49 10.85 6.08 -15.20
CA TRP A 49 11.25 4.95 -14.35
C TRP A 49 10.62 3.62 -14.76
N LEU A 50 9.50 3.65 -15.50
CA LEU A 50 8.85 2.46 -16.04
C LEU A 50 9.75 1.68 -17.02
N SER A 51 10.70 2.34 -17.68
CA SER A 51 11.61 1.69 -18.63
C SER A 51 12.98 1.35 -18.04
N SER A 52 13.33 1.92 -16.88
CA SER A 52 14.67 1.77 -16.30
C SER A 52 14.75 0.70 -15.21
N MET A 53 13.62 0.19 -14.73
CA MET A 53 13.57 -0.73 -13.60
C MET A 53 12.63 -1.90 -13.89
N LYS A 54 12.82 -2.98 -13.13
CA LYS A 54 11.86 -4.09 -13.09
C LYS A 54 10.60 -3.65 -12.35
N LEU A 55 9.46 -4.20 -12.76
CA LEU A 55 8.15 -3.74 -12.38
C LEU A 55 7.35 -4.86 -11.70
N VAL A 56 6.41 -4.42 -10.87
CA VAL A 56 5.32 -5.21 -10.32
C VAL A 56 4.03 -4.72 -10.93
N VAL A 57 3.21 -5.64 -11.43
CA VAL A 57 1.89 -5.34 -11.99
C VAL A 57 0.83 -6.07 -11.19
N LYS A 58 -0.21 -5.34 -10.79
CA LYS A 58 -1.35 -5.90 -10.06
C LYS A 58 -2.65 -5.15 -10.33
N PRO A 59 -3.82 -5.81 -10.26
CA PRO A 59 -5.12 -5.15 -10.31
C PRO A 59 -5.31 -4.16 -9.16
N ASP A 60 -5.96 -3.04 -9.47
CA ASP A 60 -6.31 -1.99 -8.52
C ASP A 60 -7.83 -1.79 -8.50
N MET A 61 -8.54 -2.80 -7.99
CA MET A 61 -10.01 -2.90 -8.01
C MET A 61 -10.62 -3.22 -6.64
N LEU A 62 -9.96 -2.82 -5.54
CA LEU A 62 -10.51 -2.84 -4.17
C LEU A 62 -10.83 -4.23 -3.58
N PHE A 63 -10.16 -5.27 -4.05
CA PHE A 63 -10.25 -6.62 -3.52
C PHE A 63 -8.89 -7.10 -2.98
N GLY A 64 -8.94 -7.92 -1.94
CA GLY A 64 -7.77 -8.45 -1.23
C GLY A 64 -7.16 -9.68 -1.92
N LYS A 65 -6.12 -10.26 -1.29
CA LYS A 65 -5.54 -11.58 -1.63
C LYS A 65 -5.06 -11.76 -3.08
N ARG A 66 -4.74 -10.65 -3.75
CA ARG A 66 -4.27 -10.61 -5.15
C ARG A 66 -3.07 -11.53 -5.42
N GLY A 67 -2.11 -11.58 -4.48
CA GLY A 67 -0.96 -12.48 -4.58
C GLY A 67 -1.37 -13.96 -4.54
N LYS A 68 -2.27 -14.34 -3.61
CA LYS A 68 -2.76 -15.71 -3.46
C LYS A 68 -3.62 -16.15 -4.65
N SER A 69 -4.27 -15.20 -5.31
CA SER A 69 -5.05 -15.41 -6.54
C SER A 69 -4.20 -15.44 -7.82
N GLY A 70 -2.88 -15.30 -7.73
CA GLY A 70 -2.00 -15.28 -8.92
C GLY A 70 -2.20 -14.06 -9.82
N LEU A 71 -2.76 -12.97 -9.28
CA LEU A 71 -3.04 -11.72 -10.00
C LEU A 71 -1.94 -10.67 -9.82
N VAL A 72 -0.82 -11.05 -9.22
CA VAL A 72 0.35 -10.19 -9.06
C VAL A 72 1.48 -10.79 -9.88
N SER A 73 1.96 -10.01 -10.84
CA SER A 73 3.16 -10.35 -11.61
C SER A 73 4.33 -9.53 -11.09
N LEU A 74 5.43 -10.22 -10.79
CA LEU A 74 6.63 -9.64 -10.19
C LEU A 74 7.79 -9.66 -11.18
N ASN A 75 8.73 -8.75 -11.00
CA ASN A 75 10.01 -8.72 -11.71
C ASN A 75 9.89 -8.70 -13.25
N LEU A 76 8.91 -7.94 -13.77
CA LEU A 76 8.68 -7.82 -15.21
C LEU A 76 9.42 -6.60 -15.79
N ASP A 77 9.91 -6.68 -17.03
CA ASP A 77 10.24 -5.49 -17.81
C ASP A 77 9.00 -4.90 -18.51
N LEU A 78 9.16 -3.73 -19.12
CA LEU A 78 8.07 -3.02 -19.77
C LEU A 78 7.41 -3.83 -20.92
N ALA A 79 8.17 -4.65 -21.64
CA ALA A 79 7.64 -5.47 -22.73
C ALA A 79 6.77 -6.60 -22.16
N GLU A 80 7.26 -7.29 -21.13
CA GLU A 80 6.53 -8.32 -20.39
C GLU A 80 5.27 -7.75 -19.73
N VAL A 81 5.33 -6.52 -19.21
CA VAL A 81 4.17 -5.80 -18.67
C VAL A 81 3.11 -5.57 -19.75
N ALA A 82 3.50 -5.12 -20.94
CA ALA A 82 2.55 -4.89 -22.02
C ALA A 82 1.85 -6.19 -22.47
N GLU A 83 2.56 -7.31 -22.49
CA GLU A 83 1.97 -8.63 -22.74
C GLU A 83 1.03 -9.08 -21.63
N PHE A 84 1.43 -8.90 -20.37
CA PHE A 84 0.61 -9.22 -19.21
C PHE A 84 -0.69 -8.40 -19.23
N VAL A 85 -0.59 -7.11 -19.50
CA VAL A 85 -1.74 -6.21 -19.60
C VAL A 85 -2.72 -6.71 -20.67
N LYS A 86 -2.23 -7.03 -21.87
CA LYS A 86 -3.07 -7.60 -22.96
C LYS A 86 -3.75 -8.90 -22.55
N LYS A 87 -3.03 -9.78 -21.83
CA LYS A 87 -3.59 -11.04 -21.34
C LYS A 87 -4.68 -10.80 -20.30
N CYS A 88 -4.51 -9.82 -19.42
CA CYS A 88 -5.45 -9.53 -18.35
C CYS A 88 -6.70 -8.81 -18.84
N PHE A 89 -6.61 -7.99 -19.88
CA PHE A 89 -7.78 -7.40 -20.55
C PHE A 89 -8.57 -8.48 -21.32
N GLY A 90 -9.64 -8.97 -20.70
CA GLY A 90 -10.50 -10.03 -21.25
C GLY A 90 -10.47 -11.34 -20.48
N MET A 91 -9.67 -11.44 -19.40
CA MET A 91 -9.81 -12.53 -18.43
C MET A 91 -10.95 -12.21 -17.45
N GLU A 92 -11.84 -13.18 -17.24
CA GLU A 92 -12.71 -13.19 -16.08
C GLU A 92 -11.98 -13.92 -14.96
N VAL A 93 -11.87 -13.32 -13.78
CA VAL A 93 -11.33 -14.03 -12.62
C VAL A 93 -12.40 -14.15 -11.56
N PHE A 94 -12.38 -15.32 -10.96
CA PHE A 94 -13.24 -15.71 -9.87
C PHE A 94 -12.69 -15.14 -8.57
N ILE A 95 -13.33 -14.09 -8.03
CA ILE A 95 -12.95 -13.51 -6.75
C ILE A 95 -13.99 -13.92 -5.71
N ILE A 96 -13.53 -14.61 -4.66
CA ILE A 96 -14.35 -14.92 -3.49
C ILE A 96 -14.18 -13.79 -2.47
N GLU A 97 -14.82 -12.66 -2.74
CA GLU A 97 -15.02 -11.64 -1.72
C GLU A 97 -16.44 -11.10 -1.93
N ILE A 98 -17.18 -10.91 -0.83
CA ILE A 98 -18.58 -10.46 -0.79
C ILE A 98 -19.64 -11.58 -0.92
N GLY A 99 -19.37 -12.80 -0.47
CA GLY A 99 -20.41 -13.83 -0.21
C GLY A 99 -21.30 -14.21 -1.40
N SER A 100 -20.92 -13.82 -2.62
CA SER A 100 -21.69 -13.97 -3.83
C SER A 100 -20.74 -14.26 -4.99
N PHE A 101 -21.16 -15.19 -5.85
CA PHE A 101 -20.41 -15.65 -6.99
C PHE A 101 -20.50 -14.60 -8.10
N CYS A 102 -19.41 -13.90 -8.39
CA CYS A 102 -19.41 -12.89 -9.45
C CYS A 102 -18.16 -13.03 -10.33
N TRP A 103 -18.40 -13.30 -11.61
CA TRP A 103 -17.41 -13.11 -12.66
C TRP A 103 -17.28 -11.61 -12.90
N PHE A 104 -16.12 -11.04 -12.59
CA PHE A 104 -15.82 -9.65 -12.92
C PHE A 104 -14.88 -9.62 -14.14
N PRO A 105 -15.18 -8.80 -15.17
CA PRO A 105 -14.19 -8.52 -16.20
C PRO A 105 -13.04 -7.81 -15.52
N ILE A 106 -11.90 -8.50 -15.43
CA ILE A 106 -10.73 -7.93 -14.78
C ILE A 106 -10.02 -7.00 -15.75
N CYS A 107 -9.52 -5.93 -15.17
CA CYS A 107 -8.81 -4.82 -15.80
C CYS A 107 -9.71 -3.67 -16.27
N THR A 108 -10.41 -3.01 -15.36
CA THR A 108 -10.68 -1.57 -15.59
C THR A 108 -9.47 -0.72 -15.23
N ALA A 109 -8.66 -1.16 -14.24
CA ALA A 109 -7.42 -0.51 -13.83
C ALA A 109 -6.38 -1.51 -13.31
N LEU A 110 -5.17 -1.39 -13.83
CA LEU A 110 -3.94 -2.03 -13.35
C LEU A 110 -3.05 -0.96 -12.73
N LYS A 111 -2.17 -1.39 -11.83
CA LYS A 111 -1.19 -0.53 -11.19
C LYS A 111 0.21 -1.10 -11.38
N PHE A 112 1.16 -0.22 -11.66
CA PHE A 112 2.58 -0.53 -11.81
C PHE A 112 3.39 0.12 -10.71
N GLU A 113 4.35 -0.62 -10.18
CA GLU A 113 5.29 -0.16 -9.15
C GLU A 113 6.67 -0.74 -9.44
N PRO A 114 7.77 -0.08 -9.02
CA PRO A 114 9.09 -0.71 -9.08
C PRO A 114 9.11 -2.01 -8.27
N PHE A 115 9.76 -3.02 -8.81
CA PHE A 115 10.11 -4.22 -8.07
C PHE A 115 11.23 -3.88 -7.08
N VAL A 116 10.98 -4.17 -5.80
CA VAL A 116 11.93 -3.96 -4.71
C VAL A 116 12.39 -5.35 -4.25
N PRO A 117 13.61 -5.80 -4.58
CA PRO A 117 14.18 -7.01 -4.00
C PRO A 117 14.36 -6.82 -2.50
N HIS A 118 13.83 -7.73 -1.69
CA HIS A 118 13.93 -7.68 -0.24
C HIS A 118 13.79 -9.09 0.35
N ASP A 119 14.37 -9.28 1.54
CA ASP A 119 14.27 -10.53 2.31
C ASP A 119 13.31 -10.41 3.50
N GLN A 120 12.83 -9.19 3.80
CA GLN A 120 12.02 -8.89 4.98
C GLN A 120 10.79 -8.05 4.61
N GLU A 121 9.63 -8.46 5.14
CA GLU A 121 8.36 -7.74 4.98
C GLU A 121 7.79 -7.38 6.35
N TYR A 122 7.21 -6.19 6.46
CA TYR A 122 6.57 -5.69 7.68
C TYR A 122 5.07 -5.48 7.46
N TYR A 123 4.30 -5.55 8.55
CA TYR A 123 2.88 -5.21 8.56
C TYR A 123 2.66 -3.96 9.41
N LEU A 124 1.92 -2.99 8.87
CA LEU A 124 1.42 -1.83 9.59
C LEU A 124 -0.04 -1.61 9.22
N SER A 125 -0.89 -1.46 10.22
CA SER A 125 -2.30 -1.12 10.05
C SER A 125 -2.73 -0.10 11.08
N ILE A 126 -3.59 0.82 10.66
CA ILE A 126 -4.14 1.87 11.52
C ILE A 126 -5.63 1.94 11.25
N VAL A 127 -6.40 1.72 12.30
CA VAL A 127 -7.86 1.70 12.24
C VAL A 127 -8.40 2.77 13.16
N SER A 128 -9.07 3.78 12.58
CA SER A 128 -9.76 4.79 13.35
C SER A 128 -11.01 4.19 14.01
N GLU A 129 -11.14 4.46 15.30
CA GLU A 129 -12.24 4.08 16.17
C GLU A 129 -12.94 5.31 16.74
N ARG A 130 -14.00 5.09 17.53
CA ARG A 130 -14.78 6.20 18.11
C ARG A 130 -13.96 7.08 19.06
N LEU A 131 -13.05 6.47 19.82
CA LEU A 131 -12.32 7.13 20.92
C LEU A 131 -10.81 7.16 20.68
N GLY A 132 -10.35 6.91 19.45
CA GLY A 132 -8.93 6.82 19.16
C GLY A 132 -8.62 6.07 17.89
N CYS A 133 -7.39 5.58 17.78
CA CYS A 133 -6.92 4.73 16.69
C CYS A 133 -6.25 3.48 17.24
N SER A 134 -6.60 2.33 16.68
CA SER A 134 -5.84 1.10 16.89
C SER A 134 -4.71 1.03 15.87
N ILE A 135 -3.46 0.94 16.34
CA ILE A 135 -2.28 0.78 15.50
C ILE A 135 -1.73 -0.62 15.72
N SER A 136 -1.61 -1.38 14.64
CA SER A 136 -1.12 -2.75 14.64
C SER A 136 0.18 -2.86 13.85
N PHE A 137 1.15 -3.60 14.37
CA PHE A 137 2.46 -3.80 13.74
C PHE A 137 2.94 -5.26 13.87
N SER A 138 3.64 -5.76 12.87
CA SER A 138 4.35 -7.05 12.89
C SER A 138 5.59 -7.02 12.01
N GLU A 139 6.63 -7.72 12.43
CA GLU A 139 7.85 -7.99 11.64
C GLU A 139 7.69 -9.16 10.68
N CYS A 140 6.62 -9.95 10.82
CA CYS A 140 6.29 -11.03 9.89
C CYS A 140 5.15 -10.56 8.98
N GLY A 141 5.43 -9.56 8.14
CA GLY A 141 4.48 -9.01 7.17
C GLY A 141 4.19 -9.94 6.00
N GLY A 142 3.74 -9.33 4.90
CA GLY A 142 3.61 -10.05 3.64
C GLY A 142 2.29 -10.75 3.40
N ILE A 143 2.29 -11.60 2.38
CA ILE A 143 1.12 -12.34 1.89
C ILE A 143 0.59 -13.36 2.91
N GLU A 144 1.45 -13.86 3.80
CA GLU A 144 1.13 -14.85 4.85
C GLU A 144 0.97 -14.23 6.25
N ILE A 145 0.67 -12.92 6.32
CA ILE A 145 0.40 -12.26 7.61
C ILE A 145 -0.77 -12.90 8.38
N GLU A 146 -1.79 -13.41 7.68
CA GLU A 146 -2.95 -14.07 8.29
C GLU A 146 -2.56 -15.33 9.09
N ASP A 147 -1.49 -16.01 8.68
CA ASP A 147 -0.96 -17.21 9.36
C ASP A 147 -0.07 -16.87 10.57
N ASN A 148 0.32 -15.60 10.70
CA ASN A 148 1.20 -15.08 11.76
C ASN A 148 0.48 -14.04 12.63
N TRP A 149 -0.85 -14.14 12.75
CA TRP A 149 -1.67 -13.13 13.42
C TRP A 149 -1.31 -12.97 14.90
N GLU A 150 -0.83 -14.03 15.55
CA GLU A 150 -0.33 -14.04 16.92
C GLU A 150 0.92 -13.16 17.13
N LYS A 151 1.64 -12.84 16.05
CA LYS A 151 2.81 -11.95 16.08
C LYS A 151 2.44 -10.47 15.91
N VAL A 152 1.19 -10.19 15.54
CA VAL A 152 0.69 -8.82 15.38
C VAL A 152 0.46 -8.19 16.75
N LYS A 153 1.23 -7.16 17.06
CA LYS A 153 1.03 -6.35 18.26
C LYS A 153 0.11 -5.19 17.93
N THR A 154 -0.79 -4.85 18.84
CA THR A 154 -1.71 -3.72 18.67
C THR A 154 -1.68 -2.83 19.90
N ILE A 155 -1.59 -1.52 19.68
CA ILE A 155 -1.79 -0.49 20.70
C ILE A 155 -3.03 0.32 20.36
N PHE A 156 -3.63 0.94 21.37
CA PHE A 156 -4.71 1.89 21.20
C PHE A 156 -4.22 3.29 21.58
N LEU A 157 -4.32 4.23 20.66
CA LEU A 157 -4.03 5.65 20.88
C LEU A 157 -5.34 6.41 21.07
N PRO A 158 -5.66 6.86 22.29
CA PRO A 158 -6.87 7.63 22.56
C PRO A 158 -6.88 8.97 21.82
N THR A 159 -8.06 9.46 21.45
CA THR A 159 -8.23 10.80 20.86
C THR A 159 -7.61 11.87 21.76
N GLU A 160 -7.05 12.91 21.16
CA GLU A 160 -6.41 14.06 21.82
C GLU A 160 -5.13 13.75 22.61
N LYS A 161 -4.69 12.50 22.66
CA LYS A 161 -3.36 12.17 23.19
C LYS A 161 -2.31 12.23 22.07
N PRO A 162 -1.14 12.85 22.32
CA PRO A 162 -0.03 12.82 21.39
C PRO A 162 0.50 11.38 21.24
N MET A 163 1.10 11.09 20.10
CA MET A 163 1.70 9.78 19.81
C MET A 163 3.14 9.75 20.34
N THR A 164 3.31 9.55 21.64
CA THR A 164 4.66 9.54 22.21
C THR A 164 5.40 8.23 21.90
N SER A 165 6.74 8.28 21.93
CA SER A 165 7.59 7.09 21.76
C SER A 165 7.26 5.98 22.76
N GLU A 166 6.87 6.33 23.99
CA GLU A 166 6.46 5.34 25.01
C GLU A 166 5.15 4.64 24.64
N ALA A 167 4.20 5.36 24.05
CA ALA A 167 2.95 4.79 23.59
C ALA A 167 3.17 3.79 22.44
N CYS A 168 4.12 4.09 21.56
CA CYS A 168 4.51 3.23 20.43
C CYS A 168 5.52 2.15 20.76
N ALA A 169 6.23 2.24 21.90
CA ALA A 169 7.26 1.31 22.31
C ALA A 169 6.84 -0.17 22.21
N PRO A 170 5.62 -0.59 22.60
CA PRO A 170 5.22 -2.00 22.45
C PRO A 170 5.25 -2.51 21.01
N LEU A 171 4.99 -1.63 20.03
CA LEU A 171 5.01 -1.99 18.60
C LEU A 171 6.44 -2.12 18.07
N ILE A 172 7.32 -1.19 18.43
CA ILE A 172 8.65 -1.06 17.84
C ILE A 172 9.78 -1.68 18.68
N ALA A 173 9.51 -2.13 19.90
CA ALA A 173 10.55 -2.67 20.80
C ALA A 173 11.27 -3.92 20.27
N THR A 174 10.67 -4.62 19.28
CA THR A 174 11.30 -5.77 18.64
C THR A 174 12.04 -5.42 17.35
N LEU A 175 11.82 -4.20 16.82
CA LEU A 175 12.56 -3.75 15.66
C LEU A 175 14.03 -3.62 16.04
N PRO A 176 14.95 -4.17 15.23
CA PRO A 176 16.35 -3.83 15.40
C PRO A 176 16.48 -2.31 15.30
N LEU A 177 17.33 -1.72 16.15
CA LEU A 177 17.66 -0.29 16.26
C LEU A 177 18.17 0.36 14.94
N GLU A 178 18.03 -0.33 13.81
CA GLU A 178 18.84 -0.17 12.61
C GLU A 178 18.06 0.39 11.41
N VAL A 179 16.73 0.28 11.34
CA VAL A 179 15.99 0.64 10.10
C VAL A 179 15.88 2.17 9.89
N GLY A 180 15.67 2.93 10.97
CA GLY A 180 15.60 4.40 10.91
C GLY A 180 16.96 5.08 11.01
N ASP A 181 17.80 4.61 11.93
CA ASP A 181 19.10 5.23 12.25
C ASP A 181 20.17 5.01 11.17
N LEU A 182 20.01 4.00 10.30
CA LEU A 182 20.94 3.73 9.21
C LEU A 182 20.54 4.41 7.87
N GLY A 183 19.47 5.21 7.85
CA GLY A 183 19.09 5.98 6.66
C GLY A 183 18.39 5.19 5.55
N TYR A 184 17.97 3.94 5.82
CA TYR A 184 17.27 3.07 4.86
C TYR A 184 15.79 3.42 4.66
N ALA A 185 15.33 4.59 5.13
CA ALA A 185 13.98 5.09 4.89
C ALA A 185 13.63 5.15 3.38
N SER A 186 14.64 5.35 2.51
CA SER A 186 14.50 5.32 1.06
C SER A 186 14.31 3.93 0.45
N GLU A 187 14.58 2.86 1.19
CA GLU A 187 14.53 1.46 0.72
C GLU A 187 13.25 0.73 1.15
N LEU A 188 12.38 1.38 1.94
CA LEU A 188 11.08 0.87 2.35
C LEU A 188 10.10 0.80 1.15
N GLY A 189 10.06 -0.37 0.51
CA GLY A 189 9.02 -0.75 -0.44
C GLY A 189 7.69 -0.94 0.25
N ASN A 190 6.89 0.12 0.40
CA ASN A 190 5.62 0.03 1.12
C ASN A 190 4.50 -0.56 0.26
N TYR A 191 3.94 -1.70 0.68
CA TYR A 191 2.59 -2.12 0.31
C TYR A 191 1.61 -1.44 1.26
N ALA A 192 0.85 -0.46 0.77
CA ALA A 192 -0.10 0.31 1.58
C ALA A 192 -1.49 0.23 0.95
N GLU A 193 -2.42 -0.42 1.65
CA GLU A 193 -3.85 -0.32 1.39
C GLU A 193 -4.44 0.72 2.33
N TYR A 194 -4.67 1.93 1.83
CA TYR A 194 -5.34 2.98 2.59
C TYR A 194 -6.83 2.97 2.22
N SER A 195 -7.71 2.68 3.18
CA SER A 195 -9.16 2.71 2.98
C SER A 195 -9.76 3.98 3.58
N GLY A 196 -10.72 4.65 2.92
CA GLY A 196 -11.57 5.65 3.59
C GLY A 196 -11.97 6.90 2.81
N ALA A 197 -11.31 7.24 1.70
CA ALA A 197 -11.40 8.58 1.07
C ALA A 197 -11.34 9.73 2.09
N PRO A 198 -10.35 9.73 3.00
CA PRO A 198 -10.31 10.73 4.04
C PRO A 198 -10.13 12.11 3.40
N ASN A 199 -10.88 13.07 3.90
CA ASN A 199 -10.71 14.46 3.52
C ASN A 199 -9.34 14.97 4.01
N GLU A 200 -8.96 16.16 3.57
CA GLU A 200 -7.65 16.72 3.89
C GLU A 200 -7.36 16.81 5.41
N GLU A 201 -8.41 16.94 6.21
CA GLU A 201 -8.35 17.02 7.67
C GLU A 201 -8.21 15.63 8.33
N GLU A 202 -8.82 14.60 7.76
CA GLU A 202 -8.69 13.22 8.21
C GLU A 202 -7.32 12.61 7.85
N VAL A 203 -6.76 12.96 6.68
CA VAL A 203 -5.37 12.63 6.34
C VAL A 203 -4.40 13.38 7.24
N LEU A 204 -4.71 14.63 7.59
CA LEU A 204 -3.94 15.41 8.56
C LEU A 204 -3.98 14.74 9.94
N GLN A 205 -5.14 14.34 10.44
CA GLN A 205 -5.23 13.64 11.73
C GLN A 205 -4.53 12.28 11.71
N TYR A 206 -4.64 11.52 10.61
CA TYR A 206 -3.90 10.28 10.41
C TYR A 206 -2.37 10.53 10.45
N ALA A 207 -1.88 11.54 9.73
CA ALA A 207 -0.46 11.88 9.71
C ALA A 207 0.05 12.39 11.07
N ARG A 208 -0.75 13.19 11.80
CA ARG A 208 -0.43 13.64 13.17
C ARG A 208 -0.30 12.47 14.14
N VAL A 209 -1.22 11.50 14.02
CA VAL A 209 -1.21 10.27 14.83
C VAL A 209 -0.07 9.33 14.46
N VAL A 210 0.58 9.48 13.30
CA VAL A 210 1.69 8.62 12.84
C VAL A 210 3.07 9.27 13.02
N LEU A 211 3.14 10.59 13.20
CA LEU A 211 4.39 11.36 13.09
C LEU A 211 4.70 12.23 14.32
N ASP A 212 3.82 12.26 15.32
CA ASP A 212 3.93 13.05 16.55
C ASP A 212 4.32 14.53 16.30
N VAL A 213 3.50 15.22 15.50
CA VAL A 213 3.50 16.69 15.29
C VAL A 213 2.08 17.24 15.28
#